data_AF-A0A2V6RQ69-F1
#
_entry.id   AF-A0A2V6RQ69-F1
#
_cell.length_a   1.000
_cell.length_b   1.000
_cell.length_c   1.000
_cell.angle_alpha   90.00
_cell.angle_beta   90.00
_cell.angle_gamma   90.00
#
_symmetry.space_group_name_H-M   'P 1'
#
loop_
_entity.id
_entity.type
_entity.pdbx_description
1 polymer ?
#
loop_
_entity_poly.entity_id
_entity_poly.type
_entity_poly.pdbx_seq_one_letter_code
_entity_poly.pdbx_strand_id
1 'polypeptide(L)'
;MGNADPPSPSPRRSSPPDPSPATELELIRLIRTAVAAGDATGVVMGIGDDTAVLEPTPRARLLATTDLLIEGVHFRRAWATPFDIGWKAMAVNLSDIAAKGGRPRWALVGLALPAPANPADVAALYDGMREAATPHGVIV
;
A
#
# COMPACT_ATOMS: atom_id res chain seq x y z
N MET A 1 41.05 14.65 -43.71
CA MET A 1 40.00 13.61 -43.81
C MET A 1 39.81 13.02 -42.42
N GLY A 2 38.66 13.28 -41.82
CA GLY A 2 38.33 12.85 -40.46
C GLY A 2 37.04 13.56 -40.03
N ASN A 3 35.93 13.20 -40.66
CA ASN A 3 34.61 13.67 -40.23
C ASN A 3 34.28 12.95 -38.93
N ALA A 4 34.10 13.71 -37.84
CA ALA A 4 33.59 13.19 -36.59
C ALA A 4 32.12 12.78 -36.77
N ASP A 5 31.78 11.57 -36.32
CA ASP A 5 30.40 11.10 -36.32
C ASP A 5 29.54 11.94 -35.36
N PRO A 6 28.28 12.22 -35.72
CA PRO A 6 27.38 12.95 -34.85
C PRO A 6 27.06 12.14 -33.57
N PRO A 7 26.83 12.81 -32.43
CA PRO A 7 26.52 12.13 -31.18
C PRO A 7 25.24 11.30 -31.31
N SER A 8 25.27 10.08 -30.75
CA SER A 8 24.13 9.17 -30.73
C SER A 8 22.92 9.81 -30.03
N PRO A 9 21.69 9.63 -30.55
CA PRO A 9 20.50 10.21 -29.94
C PRO A 9 20.28 9.61 -28.54
N SER A 10 20.07 10.48 -27.57
CA SER A 10 19.64 10.11 -26.22
C SER A 10 18.33 9.30 -26.27
N PRO A 11 18.11 8.34 -25.36
CA PRO A 11 16.90 7.53 -25.35
C PRO A 11 15.69 8.46 -25.22
N ARG A 12 14.83 8.47 -26.25
CA ARG A 12 13.59 9.24 -26.24
C ARG A 12 12.75 8.74 -25.07
N ARG A 13 12.39 9.64 -24.15
CA ARG A 13 11.33 9.36 -23.18
C ARG A 13 10.09 8.97 -23.98
N SER A 14 9.53 7.81 -23.70
CA SER A 14 8.29 7.35 -24.34
C SER A 14 7.18 8.36 -24.06
N SER A 15 6.37 8.63 -25.07
CA SER A 15 5.15 9.44 -24.95
C SER A 15 4.27 8.90 -23.81
N PRO A 16 3.59 9.75 -23.03
CA PRO A 16 2.62 9.29 -22.04
C PRO A 16 1.55 8.41 -22.72
N PRO A 17 1.07 7.35 -22.05
CA PRO A 17 0.04 6.48 -22.59
C PRO A 17 -1.25 7.24 -22.91
N ASP A 18 -2.03 6.69 -23.84
CA ASP A 18 -3.34 7.18 -24.30
C ASP A 18 -4.28 7.47 -23.10
N PRO A 19 -4.97 8.62 -23.04
CA PRO A 19 -5.79 9.05 -21.89
C PRO A 19 -7.11 8.28 -21.69
N SER A 20 -7.32 7.18 -22.41
CA SER A 20 -8.45 6.29 -22.15
C SER A 20 -8.41 5.78 -20.70
N PRO A 21 -9.55 5.75 -19.97
CA PRO A 21 -9.55 5.38 -18.56
C PRO A 21 -9.07 3.93 -18.39
N ALA A 22 -7.86 3.78 -17.83
CA ALA A 22 -7.28 2.49 -17.52
C ALA A 22 -8.03 1.82 -16.36
N THR A 23 -8.21 0.52 -16.45
CA THR A 23 -8.66 -0.33 -15.35
C THR A 23 -7.60 -0.38 -14.26
N GLU A 24 -8.00 -0.69 -13.02
CA GLU A 24 -7.09 -0.88 -11.90
C GLU A 24 -5.97 -1.90 -12.21
N LEU A 25 -6.34 -3.02 -12.85
CA LEU A 25 -5.39 -4.07 -13.22
C LEU A 25 -4.35 -3.57 -14.24
N GLU A 26 -4.72 -2.67 -15.15
CA GLU A 26 -3.79 -2.06 -16.10
C GLU A 26 -2.80 -1.13 -15.37
N LEU A 27 -3.27 -0.35 -14.40
CA LEU A 27 -2.42 0.50 -13.57
C LEU A 27 -1.45 -0.32 -12.71
N ILE A 28 -1.91 -1.43 -12.11
CA ILE A 28 -1.05 -2.35 -11.34
C ILE A 28 0.06 -2.92 -12.23
N ARG A 29 -0.27 -3.33 -13.46
CA ARG A 29 0.72 -3.85 -14.43
C ARG A 29 1.72 -2.77 -14.84
N LEU A 30 1.27 -1.53 -15.03
CA LEU A 30 2.13 -0.39 -15.32
C LEU A 30 3.14 -0.16 -14.19
N ILE A 31 2.68 -0.11 -12.94
CA ILE A 31 3.54 0.08 -11.76
C ILE A 31 4.55 -1.07 -11.65
N ARG A 32 4.10 -2.33 -11.77
CA ARG A 32 4.98 -3.50 -11.77
C ARG A 32 6.10 -3.36 -12.80
N THR A 33 5.77 -2.96 -14.02
CA THR A 33 6.74 -2.80 -15.11
C THR A 33 7.73 -1.68 -14.81
N ALA A 34 7.26 -0.56 -14.25
CA ALA A 34 8.10 0.59 -13.93
C ALA A 34 9.15 0.29 -12.84
N VAL A 35 8.84 -0.60 -11.89
CA VAL A 35 9.74 -0.94 -10.77
C VAL A 35 10.58 -2.20 -10.99
N ALA A 36 10.36 -2.94 -12.09
CA ALA A 36 11.00 -4.22 -12.37
C ALA A 36 12.53 -4.14 -12.62
N ALA A 37 13.09 -2.95 -12.78
CA ALA A 37 14.52 -2.74 -13.04
C ALA A 37 15.40 -2.71 -11.76
N GLY A 38 14.82 -2.91 -10.57
CA GLY A 38 15.53 -2.86 -9.29
C GLY A 38 16.07 -4.23 -8.83
N ASP A 39 17.03 -4.19 -7.89
CA ASP A 39 17.45 -5.37 -7.13
C ASP A 39 16.27 -5.85 -6.26
N ALA A 40 15.77 -7.05 -6.55
CA ALA A 40 14.65 -7.68 -5.85
C ALA A 40 15.12 -8.65 -4.74
N THR A 41 16.40 -8.59 -4.34
CA THR A 41 16.93 -9.41 -3.26
C THR A 41 16.06 -9.26 -2.00
N GLY A 42 15.55 -10.39 -1.49
CA GLY A 42 14.64 -10.42 -0.35
C GLY A 42 13.16 -10.20 -0.69
N VAL A 43 12.77 -10.12 -1.97
CA VAL A 43 11.37 -10.13 -2.40
C VAL A 43 11.05 -11.47 -3.06
N VAL A 44 10.15 -12.23 -2.44
CA VAL A 44 9.74 -13.57 -2.87
C VAL A 44 8.55 -13.48 -3.81
N MET A 45 7.60 -12.62 -3.46
CA MET A 45 6.42 -12.30 -4.23
C MET A 45 6.17 -10.80 -4.11
N GLY A 46 6.28 -10.10 -5.24
CA GLY A 46 6.07 -8.66 -5.32
C GLY A 46 4.60 -8.30 -5.60
N ILE A 47 4.42 -7.19 -6.32
CA ILE A 47 3.11 -6.62 -6.71
C ILE A 47 2.16 -7.68 -7.31
N GLY A 48 0.84 -7.51 -7.13
CA GLY A 48 -0.23 -8.21 -7.87
C GLY A 48 -0.81 -9.46 -7.19
N ASP A 49 -0.69 -9.54 -5.88
CA ASP A 49 -1.42 -10.43 -4.97
C ASP A 49 -1.82 -9.59 -3.73
N ASP A 50 -2.65 -10.12 -2.83
CA ASP A 50 -3.18 -9.37 -1.67
C ASP A 50 -2.09 -8.92 -0.67
N THR A 51 -0.91 -9.54 -0.71
CA THR A 51 0.24 -9.15 0.12
C THR A 51 1.55 -9.33 -0.65
N ALA A 52 2.54 -8.49 -0.38
CA ALA A 52 3.92 -8.80 -0.73
C ALA A 52 4.50 -9.84 0.23
N VAL A 53 5.29 -10.77 -0.29
CA VAL A 53 6.07 -11.74 0.50
C VAL A 53 7.54 -11.36 0.44
N LEU A 54 8.10 -11.01 1.60
CA LEU A 54 9.49 -10.63 1.77
C LEU A 54 10.26 -11.76 2.49
N GLU A 55 11.55 -11.87 2.23
CA GLU A 55 12.49 -12.75 2.94
C GLU A 55 13.73 -11.96 3.36
N PRO A 56 13.65 -11.20 4.48
CA PRO A 56 14.79 -10.43 4.97
C PRO A 56 15.94 -11.32 5.46
N THR A 57 15.65 -12.55 5.90
CA THR A 57 16.65 -13.56 6.25
C THR A 57 16.22 -14.93 5.72
N PRO A 58 17.16 -15.85 5.42
CA PRO A 58 16.82 -17.14 4.83
C PRO A 58 15.78 -17.91 5.65
N ARG A 59 14.72 -18.38 4.97
CA ARG A 59 13.59 -19.14 5.54
C ARG A 59 12.66 -18.33 6.45
N ALA A 60 12.81 -17.01 6.55
CA ALA A 60 11.90 -16.14 7.29
C ALA A 60 11.04 -15.34 6.31
N ARG A 61 9.76 -15.72 6.16
CA ARG A 61 8.82 -14.97 5.32
C ARG A 61 8.09 -13.90 6.13
N LEU A 62 8.06 -12.69 5.60
CA LEU A 62 7.28 -11.57 6.12
C LEU A 62 6.23 -11.19 5.08
N LEU A 63 4.96 -11.17 5.49
CA LEU A 63 3.88 -10.65 4.66
C LEU A 63 3.69 -9.16 4.95
N ALA A 64 3.52 -8.37 3.90
CA ALA A 64 3.24 -6.95 3.99
C ALA A 64 2.06 -6.58 3.07
N THR A 65 1.08 -5.87 3.63
CA THR A 65 -0.03 -5.25 2.91
C THR A 65 -0.15 -3.80 3.36
N THR A 66 -0.86 -2.99 2.58
CA THR A 66 -1.22 -1.62 2.91
C THR A 66 -2.49 -1.23 2.17
N ASP A 67 -3.47 -0.74 2.93
CA ASP A 67 -4.72 -0.17 2.38
C ASP A 67 -4.91 1.28 2.78
N LEU A 68 -5.50 2.06 1.88
CA LEU A 68 -5.92 3.43 2.15
C LEU A 68 -7.44 3.50 2.33
N LEU A 69 -7.87 4.06 3.46
CA LEU A 69 -9.27 4.47 3.65
C LEU A 69 -9.37 5.98 3.49
N ILE A 70 -10.15 6.40 2.49
CA ILE A 70 -10.30 7.80 2.06
C ILE A 70 -11.76 8.22 2.27
N GLU A 71 -11.97 9.38 2.90
CA GLU A 71 -13.31 9.95 3.08
C GLU A 71 -13.96 10.26 1.71
N GLY A 72 -15.25 9.94 1.59
CA GLY A 72 -16.01 10.08 0.34
C GLY A 72 -15.88 8.88 -0.60
N VAL A 73 -14.85 8.04 -0.41
CA VAL A 73 -14.63 6.79 -1.17
C VAL A 73 -14.95 5.57 -0.31
N HIS A 74 -14.27 5.42 0.82
CA HIS A 74 -14.31 4.21 1.66
C HIS A 74 -15.17 4.35 2.92
N PHE A 75 -15.36 5.60 3.38
CA PHE A 75 -16.19 5.96 4.52
C PHE A 75 -16.74 7.37 4.37
N ARG A 76 -17.72 7.75 5.21
CA ARG A 76 -18.15 9.14 5.39
C ARG A 76 -18.37 9.41 6.86
N ARG A 77 -17.86 10.54 7.37
CA ARG A 77 -18.01 10.92 8.79
C ARG A 77 -19.46 11.26 9.19
N ALA A 78 -20.35 11.41 8.21
CA ALA A 78 -21.78 11.61 8.45
C ALA A 78 -22.46 10.41 9.14
N TRP A 79 -21.90 9.19 9.02
CA TRP A 79 -22.49 7.97 9.59
C TRP A 79 -21.47 6.94 10.08
N ALA A 80 -20.16 7.21 9.98
CA ALA A 80 -19.11 6.40 10.58
C ALA A 80 -18.38 7.25 11.62
N THR A 81 -18.30 6.76 12.85
CA THR A 81 -17.52 7.42 13.89
C THR A 81 -16.02 7.22 13.63
N PRO A 82 -15.13 8.06 14.20
CA PRO A 82 -13.68 7.83 14.11
C PRO A 82 -13.28 6.42 14.58
N PHE A 83 -13.94 5.90 15.62
CA PHE A 83 -13.77 4.53 16.09
C PHE A 83 -14.10 3.49 15.01
N ASP A 84 -15.27 3.59 14.38
CA ASP A 84 -15.67 2.66 13.30
C ASP A 84 -14.68 2.70 12.13
N ILE A 85 -14.20 3.90 11.79
CA ILE A 85 -13.21 4.11 10.74
C ILE A 85 -11.88 3.43 11.10
N GLY A 86 -11.40 3.61 12.34
CA GLY A 86 -10.19 2.98 12.83
C GLY A 86 -10.29 1.45 12.88
N TRP A 87 -11.41 0.93 13.37
CA TRP A 87 -11.68 -0.51 13.39
C TRP A 87 -11.63 -1.09 11.98
N LYS A 88 -12.34 -0.47 11.03
CA LYS A 88 -12.35 -0.90 9.63
C LYS A 88 -10.96 -0.82 8.99
N ALA A 89 -10.20 0.26 9.24
CA ALA A 89 -8.87 0.45 8.68
C ALA A 89 -7.90 -0.66 9.10
N MET A 90 -7.97 -1.11 10.36
CA MET A 90 -7.20 -2.25 10.82
C MET A 90 -7.75 -3.57 10.24
N ALA A 91 -9.07 -3.79 10.29
CA ALA A 91 -9.69 -5.04 9.90
C ALA A 91 -9.43 -5.44 8.43
N VAL A 92 -9.39 -4.49 7.50
CA VAL A 92 -9.09 -4.79 6.09
C VAL A 92 -7.68 -5.35 5.91
N ASN A 93 -6.67 -4.71 6.49
CA ASN A 93 -5.27 -5.17 6.41
C ASN A 93 -5.08 -6.51 7.14
N LEU A 94 -5.78 -6.74 8.26
CA LEU A 94 -5.75 -8.04 8.95
C LEU A 94 -6.34 -9.15 8.08
N SER A 95 -7.40 -8.84 7.33
CA SER A 95 -8.06 -9.78 6.42
C SER A 95 -7.12 -10.22 5.30
N ASP A 96 -6.36 -9.32 4.68
CA ASP A 96 -5.39 -9.67 3.63
C ASP A 96 -4.34 -10.65 4.15
N ILE A 97 -3.77 -10.36 5.31
CA ILE A 97 -2.77 -11.24 5.95
C ILE A 97 -3.38 -12.62 6.22
N ALA A 98 -4.63 -12.67 6.72
CA ALA A 98 -5.33 -13.92 6.96
C ALA A 98 -5.63 -14.70 5.67
N ALA A 99 -6.02 -14.02 4.59
CA ALA A 99 -6.29 -14.62 3.29
C ALA A 99 -5.05 -15.32 2.69
N LYS A 100 -3.85 -14.84 3.04
CA LYS A 100 -2.58 -15.46 2.65
C LYS A 100 -2.05 -16.49 3.66
N GLY A 101 -2.86 -16.87 4.65
CA GLY A 101 -2.48 -17.83 5.70
C GLY A 101 -1.42 -17.28 6.67
N GLY A 102 -1.24 -15.97 6.70
CA GLY A 102 -0.29 -15.28 7.56
C GLY A 102 -0.81 -15.10 8.98
N ARG A 103 0.13 -14.84 9.90
CA ARG A 103 -0.17 -14.36 11.25
C ARG A 103 0.27 -12.90 11.36
N PRO A 104 -0.65 -11.93 11.51
CA PRO A 104 -0.29 -10.53 11.62
C PRO A 104 0.48 -10.28 12.94
N ARG A 105 1.32 -9.24 12.97
CA ARG A 105 2.23 -8.98 14.09
C ARG A 105 2.28 -7.50 14.46
N TRP A 106 2.43 -6.65 13.46
CA TRP A 106 2.61 -5.22 13.61
C TRP A 106 1.83 -4.50 12.51
N ALA A 107 1.44 -3.26 12.77
CA ALA A 107 0.87 -2.37 11.78
C ALA A 107 1.64 -1.04 11.78
N LEU A 108 1.64 -0.36 10.64
CA LEU A 108 2.07 1.04 10.52
C LEU A 108 0.87 1.84 10.05
N VAL A 109 0.70 3.06 10.58
CA VAL A 109 -0.43 3.92 10.25
C VAL A 109 0.04 5.19 9.55
N GLY A 110 -0.31 5.32 8.27
CA GLY A 110 -0.24 6.59 7.55
C GLY A 110 -1.55 7.36 7.75
N LEU A 111 -1.49 8.53 8.40
CA LEU A 111 -2.68 9.32 8.71
C LEU A 111 -2.58 10.72 8.08
N ALA A 112 -3.55 11.06 7.22
CA ALA A 112 -3.73 12.38 6.65
C ALA A 112 -5.04 13.00 7.16
N LEU A 113 -4.97 14.19 7.75
CA LEU A 113 -6.12 14.87 8.36
C LEU A 113 -6.23 16.31 7.81
N PRO A 114 -7.45 16.78 7.49
CA PRO A 114 -7.66 18.20 7.23
C PRO A 114 -7.41 19.01 8.51
N ALA A 115 -6.90 20.23 8.35
CA ALA A 115 -6.78 21.19 9.45
C ALA A 115 -8.09 21.99 9.62
N PRO A 116 -8.56 22.25 10.85
CA PRO A 116 -7.98 21.78 12.12
C PRO A 116 -8.38 20.32 12.45
N ALA A 117 -7.43 19.56 12.98
CA ALA A 117 -7.68 18.21 13.47
C ALA A 117 -8.13 18.21 14.93
N ASN A 118 -9.10 17.35 15.27
CA ASN A 118 -9.57 17.16 16.63
C ASN A 118 -8.81 15.98 17.29
N PRO A 119 -8.04 16.19 18.38
CA PRO A 119 -7.34 15.12 19.07
C PRO A 119 -8.24 13.97 19.56
N ALA A 120 -9.49 14.27 19.93
CA ALA A 120 -10.44 13.24 20.38
C ALA A 120 -10.84 12.30 19.24
N ASP A 121 -10.94 12.80 18.00
CA ASP A 121 -11.22 11.95 16.83
C ASP A 121 -10.04 11.01 16.57
N VAL A 122 -8.81 11.50 16.71
CA VAL A 122 -7.60 10.69 16.54
C VAL A 122 -7.51 9.60 17.61
N ALA A 123 -7.79 9.95 18.88
CA ALA A 123 -7.81 8.97 19.96
C ALA A 123 -8.85 7.87 19.71
N ALA A 124 -10.09 8.25 19.36
CA ALA A 124 -11.16 7.29 19.06
C ALA A 124 -10.82 6.40 17.86
N LEU A 125 -10.17 6.95 16.84
CA LEU A 125 -9.67 6.19 15.69
C LEU A 125 -8.64 5.13 16.09
N TYR A 126 -7.67 5.48 16.94
CA TYR A 126 -6.71 4.51 17.47
C TYR A 126 -7.36 3.49 18.42
N ASP A 127 -8.39 3.86 19.17
CA ASP A 127 -9.17 2.91 19.98
C ASP A 127 -9.85 1.86 19.10
N GLY A 128 -10.45 2.27 17.97
CA GLY A 128 -11.04 1.35 17.00
C GLY A 128 -10.01 0.40 16.39
N MET A 129 -8.84 0.93 16.00
CA MET A 129 -7.74 0.10 15.49
C MET A 129 -7.27 -0.91 16.53
N ARG A 130 -7.08 -0.49 17.78
CA ARG A 130 -6.65 -1.35 18.87
C ARG A 130 -7.68 -2.44 19.16
N GLU A 131 -8.97 -2.11 19.13
CA GLU A 131 -10.05 -3.09 19.32
C GLU A 131 -9.99 -4.19 18.26
N ALA A 132 -9.81 -3.82 16.98
CA ALA A 132 -9.64 -4.80 15.90
C ALA A 132 -8.32 -5.59 16.02
N ALA A 133 -7.23 -4.96 16.49
CA ALA A 133 -5.90 -5.56 16.55
C ALA A 133 -5.72 -6.57 17.70
N THR A 134 -6.33 -6.28 18.86
CA THR A 134 -6.09 -6.98 20.13
C THR A 134 -6.38 -8.49 20.04
N PRO A 135 -7.50 -8.96 19.44
CA PRO A 135 -7.79 -10.39 19.32
C PRO A 135 -6.73 -11.19 18.54
N HIS A 136 -5.96 -10.51 17.69
CA HIS A 136 -4.93 -11.11 16.84
C HIS A 136 -3.50 -10.91 17.39
N GLY A 137 -3.36 -10.27 18.56
CA GLY A 137 -2.06 -9.97 19.16
C GLY A 137 -1.21 -8.99 18.35
N VAL A 138 -1.86 -8.13 17.56
CA VAL A 138 -1.20 -7.14 16.70
C VAL A 138 -0.95 -5.85 17.46
N ILE A 139 0.25 -5.30 17.29
CA ILE A 139 0.64 -4.00 17.84
C ILE A 139 0.57 -2.96 16.72
N VAL A 140 -0.10 -1.85 17.01
CA VAL A 140 -0.23 -0.69 16.11
C VAL A 140 0.72 0.41 16.56
#